data_AF-A0A945TYG3-F1
#
_entry.id   AF-A0A945TYG3-F1
#
_cell.length_a   1.000
_cell.length_b   1.000
_cell.length_c   1.000
_cell.angle_alpha   90.00
_cell.angle_beta   90.00
_cell.angle_gamma   90.00
#
_symmetry.space_group_name_H-M   'P 1'
#
loop_
_entity.id
_entity.type
_entity.pdbx_description
1 polymer ?
#
loop_
_entity_poly.entity_id
_entity_poly.type
_entity_poly.pdbx_seq_one_letter_code
_entity_poly.pdbx_strand_id
1 'polypeptide(L)' 'MEERYELVDLVVEREQGITASFADGYVATFALDELRLGCPCATCRDLRDRGQTSWPLGSGPTTLAISDARFHGA' A
#
# COMPACT_ATOMS: atom_id res chain seq x y z
N MET A 1 19.45 13.40 10.55
CA MET A 1 18.32 13.76 9.65
C MET A 1 17.84 12.56 8.82
N GLU A 2 18.64 11.47 8.74
CA GLU A 2 18.35 10.23 7.99
C GLU A 2 17.39 9.26 8.71
N GLU A 3 17.46 9.16 10.05
CA GLU A 3 16.74 8.13 10.85
C GLU A 3 15.20 8.26 10.85
N ARG A 4 14.64 9.41 10.46
CA ARG A 4 13.18 9.62 10.50
C ARG A 4 12.39 8.81 9.47
N TYR A 5 13.06 8.28 8.45
CA TYR A 5 12.42 7.45 7.42
C TYR A 5 12.83 5.98 7.53
N GLU A 6 13.56 5.62 8.58
CA GLU A 6 13.93 4.24 8.82
C GLU A 6 12.71 3.47 9.31
N LEU A 7 12.29 2.48 8.51
CA LEU A 7 11.23 1.56 8.86
C LEU A 7 11.79 0.50 9.81
N VAL A 8 11.27 0.45 11.03
CA VAL A 8 11.75 -0.49 12.07
C VAL A 8 10.89 -1.73 12.17
N ASP A 9 9.60 -1.63 11.86
CA ASP A 9 8.68 -2.76 11.89
C ASP A 9 7.55 -2.58 10.85
N LEU A 10 7.08 -3.71 10.32
CA LEU A 10 5.96 -3.74 9.38
C LEU A 10 5.06 -4.94 9.69
N VAL A 11 3.88 -4.65 10.22
CA VAL A 11 2.83 -5.63 10.46
C VAL A 11 1.94 -5.73 9.23
N VAL A 12 1.73 -6.96 8.74
CA VAL A 12 0.90 -7.25 7.57
C VAL A 12 -0.32 -8.05 7.99
N GLU A 13 -1.50 -7.41 7.96
CA GLU A 13 -2.78 -8.06 8.21
C GLU A 13 -3.50 -8.29 6.88
N ARG A 14 -3.44 -9.54 6.40
CA ARG A 14 -3.70 -9.86 4.98
C ARG A 14 -5.09 -9.47 4.49
N GLU A 15 -6.08 -9.39 5.37
CA GLU A 15 -7.47 -9.06 5.05
C GLU A 15 -7.86 -7.63 5.47
N GLN A 16 -6.94 -6.87 6.08
CA GLN A 16 -7.24 -5.55 6.66
C GLN A 16 -6.33 -4.44 6.15
N GLY A 17 -5.02 -4.68 6.07
CA GLY A 17 -4.06 -3.63 5.71
C GLY A 17 -2.65 -3.88 6.23
N ILE A 18 -1.90 -2.79 6.36
CA ILE A 18 -0.55 -2.80 6.93
C ILE A 18 -0.40 -1.72 8.00
N THR A 19 0.46 -1.98 8.97
CA THR A 19 0.92 -0.99 9.94
C THR A 19 2.44 -0.92 9.89
N ALA A 20 2.96 0.28 9.59
CA ALA A 20 4.38 0.60 9.48
C ALA A 20 4.81 1.43 10.69
N SER A 21 5.86 0.99 11.39
CA SER A 21 6.46 1.72 12.50
C SER A 21 7.83 2.25 12.08
N PHE A 22 8.11 3.51 12.38
CA PHE A 22 9.35 4.20 12.03
C PHE A 22 10.21 4.49 13.26
N ALA A 23 11.52 4.64 13.09
CA ALA A 23 12.48 4.84 14.19
C ALA A 23 12.25 6.14 14.97
N ASP A 24 11.58 7.13 14.38
CA ASP A 24 11.19 8.38 15.06
C ASP A 24 9.91 8.24 15.90
N GLY A 25 9.35 7.04 16.00
CA GLY A 25 8.12 6.73 16.72
C GLY A 25 6.85 7.03 15.92
N TYR A 26 6.96 7.48 14.66
CA TYR A 26 5.79 7.61 13.79
C TYR A 26 5.23 6.22 13.44
N VAL A 27 3.91 6.11 13.43
CA VAL A 27 3.19 4.90 13.04
C VAL A 27 2.18 5.28 11.97
N ALA A 28 2.26 4.59 10.83
CA ALA A 28 1.33 4.75 9.72
C ALA A 28 0.54 3.46 9.53
N THR A 29 -0.78 3.59 9.44
CA THR A 29 -1.68 2.48 9.14
C THR A 29 -2.35 2.76 7.80
N PHE A 30 -2.38 1.75 6.94
CA PHE A 30 -3.00 1.84 5.62
C PHE A 30 -3.96 0.67 5.42
N ALA A 31 -5.21 0.99 5.08
CA ALA A 31 -6.19 -0.01 4.71
C ALA A 31 -5.93 -0.54 3.28
N LEU A 32 -6.46 -1.73 2.95
CA LEU A 32 -6.20 -2.36 1.64
C LEU A 32 -6.71 -1.53 0.46
N ASP A 33 -7.84 -0.86 0.60
CA ASP A 33 -8.42 0.03 -0.40
C ASP A 33 -7.52 1.26 -0.64
N GLU A 34 -7.00 1.89 0.43
CA GLU A 34 -6.04 2.99 0.33
C GLU A 34 -4.77 2.56 -0.42
N LEU A 35 -4.21 1.40 -0.07
CA LEU A 35 -3.05 0.84 -0.77
C LEU A 35 -3.36 0.59 -2.25
N ARG A 36 -4.56 0.08 -2.55
CA ARG A 36 -4.97 -0.24 -3.93
C ARG A 36 -5.23 1.01 -4.76
N LEU A 37 -5.78 2.06 -4.16
CA LEU A 37 -5.97 3.37 -4.78
C LEU A 37 -4.63 4.04 -5.05
N GLY A 38 -3.67 3.89 -4.14
CA GLY A 38 -2.29 4.37 -4.27
C GLY A 38 -1.37 3.49 -5.12
N CYS A 39 -1.85 2.38 -5.69
CA CYS A 39 -1.01 1.36 -6.33
C CYS A 39 -0.03 1.98 -7.36
N PRO A 40 1.29 1.75 -7.23
CA PRO A 40 2.31 2.42 -8.04
C PRO A 40 2.56 1.74 -9.39
N CYS A 41 1.88 0.63 -9.70
CA CYS A 41 2.09 -0.07 -10.97
C CYS A 41 1.68 0.82 -12.16
N ALA A 42 2.35 0.61 -13.31
CA ALA A 42 2.16 1.44 -14.51
C ALA A 42 0.69 1.57 -14.90
N THR A 43 -0.06 0.46 -14.90
CA THR A 43 -1.49 0.45 -15.27
C THR A 43 -2.34 1.35 -14.36
N CYS A 44 -2.19 1.25 -13.04
CA CYS A 44 -3.01 2.03 -12.12
C CYS A 44 -2.61 3.50 -12.13
N ARG A 45 -1.32 3.77 -12.28
CA ARG A 45 -0.80 5.13 -12.44
C ARG A 45 -1.34 5.80 -13.71
N ASP A 46 -1.24 5.15 -14.86
CA ASP A 46 -1.74 5.69 -16.14
C ASP A 46 -3.24 6.01 -16.09
N LEU A 47 -4.04 5.17 -15.42
CA LEU A 47 -5.47 5.43 -15.23
C LEU A 47 -5.70 6.70 -14.39
N ARG A 48 -5.00 6.85 -13.26
CA ARG A 48 -5.11 8.04 -12.40
C ARG A 48 -4.62 9.31 -13.12
N ASP A 49 -3.52 9.22 -13.86
CA ASP A 49 -2.97 10.35 -14.63
C ASP A 49 -3.94 10.81 -15.73
N ARG A 50 -4.80 9.91 -16.23
CA ARG A 50 -5.89 10.21 -17.17
C ARG A 50 -7.21 10.59 -16.48
N GLY A 51 -7.25 10.69 -15.16
CA GLY A 51 -8.46 10.98 -14.38
C GLY A 51 -9.50 9.85 -14.40
N GLN A 52 -9.10 8.62 -14.74
CA GLN A 52 -9.97 7.45 -14.75
C GLN A 52 -9.90 6.69 -13.41
N THR A 53 -10.97 5.96 -13.10
CA THR A 53 -11.03 5.08 -11.93
C THR A 53 -10.02 3.95 -12.05
N SER A 54 -8.99 3.94 -11.19
CA SER A 54 -7.98 2.87 -11.16
C SER A 54 -8.42 1.62 -10.40
N TRP A 55 -9.42 1.75 -9.54
CA TRP A 55 -10.08 0.65 -8.82
C TRP A 55 -11.40 1.15 -8.17
N PRO A 56 -12.46 0.33 -8.12
CA PRO A 56 -12.62 -0.96 -8.80
C PRO A 56 -12.83 -0.78 -10.31
N LEU A 57 -12.35 -1.75 -11.10
CA LEU A 57 -12.45 -1.73 -12.57
C LEU A 57 -13.66 -2.55 -13.00
N GLY A 58 -14.74 -1.89 -13.45
CA GLY A 58 -15.93 -2.57 -13.97
C GLY A 58 -16.49 -3.60 -12.97
N SER A 59 -16.64 -4.86 -13.42
CA SER A 59 -17.11 -5.98 -12.61
C SER A 59 -15.99 -6.77 -11.91
N GLY A 60 -14.83 -6.15 -11.70
CA GLY A 60 -13.71 -6.77 -10.99
C GLY A 60 -13.99 -7.02 -9.51
N PRO A 61 -13.15 -7.82 -8.83
CA PRO A 61 -13.32 -8.09 -7.40
C PRO A 61 -13.20 -6.82 -6.57
N THR A 62 -14.16 -6.64 -5.67
CA THR A 62 -14.20 -5.54 -4.69
C THR A 62 -13.58 -5.91 -3.35
N THR A 63 -13.37 -7.20 -3.09
CA THR A 63 -12.65 -7.69 -1.91
C THR A 63 -11.15 -7.72 -2.19
N LEU A 64 -10.37 -7.11 -1.31
CA LEU A 64 -8.91 -7.10 -1.40
C LEU A 64 -8.32 -8.00 -0.32
N ALA A 65 -7.20 -8.65 -0.65
CA ALA A 65 -6.36 -9.36 0.32
C ALA A 65 -4.91 -9.34 -0.15
N ILE A 66 -3.96 -9.34 0.78
CA ILE A 66 -2.53 -9.42 0.51
C ILE A 66 -2.18 -10.88 0.21
N SER A 67 -1.70 -11.15 -1.00
CA SER A 67 -1.31 -12.50 -1.45
C SER A 67 0.15 -12.86 -1.17
N ASP A 68 1.04 -11.87 -1.08
CA ASP A 68 2.45 -12.04 -0.71
C ASP A 68 2.98 -10.70 -0.17
N ALA A 69 3.97 -10.75 0.71
CA ALA A 69 4.65 -9.56 1.22
C ALA A 69 6.12 -9.90 1.45
N ARG A 70 7.03 -9.19 0.78
CA ARG A 70 8.47 -9.39 0.88
C ARG A 70 9.18 -8.06 0.99
N PHE A 71 10.16 -8.01 1.87
CA PHE A 71 11.11 -6.91 1.92
C PHE A 71 12.14 -7.08 0.80
N HIS A 72 12.29 -6.07 -0.04
CA HIS A 72 13.25 -6.07 -1.14
C HIS A 72 14.35 -5.04 -0.86
N GLY A 73 15.57 -5.52 -0.59
CA GLY A 73 16.76 -4.70 -0.35
C GLY A 73 17.17 -4.69 1.13
N ALA A 74 18.18 -5.49 1.46
CA ALA A 74 18.97 -5.38 2.68
C ALA A 74 20.43 -5.14 2.27
#